data_AF-N1UQ86-F1
#
_entry.id   AF-N1UQ86-F1
#
_cell.length_a   1.000
_cell.length_b   1.000
_cell.length_c   1.000
_cell.angle_alpha   90.00
_cell.angle_beta   90.00
_cell.angle_gamma   90.00
#
_symmetry.space_group_name_H-M   'P 1'
#
loop_
_entity.id
_entity.type
_entity.pdbx_description
1 polymer ?
#
loop_
_entity_poly.entity_id
_entity_poly.type
_entity_poly.pdbx_seq_one_letter_code
_entity_poly.pdbx_strand_id
1 'polypeptide(L)'
;MDGGIVIKSENSIIITPMCCGDIGNLREWEKILESQNNIWKQLWIGHPWIFYRRANGFIEISNYTESNLDDFNDIQVEYKLPEEEFF
;
A
#
# COMPACT_ATOMS: atom_id res chain seq x y z
N MET A 1 -1.44 19.14 8.13
CA MET A 1 -0.02 19.02 7.74
C MET A 1 0.00 17.91 6.73
N ASP A 2 0.19 18.25 5.46
CA ASP A 2 0.22 17.28 4.35
C ASP A 2 1.67 16.82 4.20
N GLY A 3 1.96 15.61 4.67
CA GLY A 3 3.30 15.02 4.62
C GLY A 3 3.22 13.49 4.61
N GLY A 4 4.16 12.84 3.94
CA GLY A 4 4.21 11.38 3.79
C GLY A 4 4.53 10.95 2.35
N ILE A 5 4.36 9.65 2.09
CA ILE A 5 4.67 9.01 0.80
C ILE A 5 3.36 8.76 0.06
N VAL A 6 3.34 9.06 -1.24
CA VAL A 6 2.20 8.85 -2.13
C VAL A 6 2.54 7.78 -3.17
N ILE A 7 1.54 7.00 -3.57
CA ILE A 7 1.66 6.10 -4.72
C ILE A 7 1.03 6.80 -5.92
N LYS A 8 1.78 6.86 -7.01
CA LYS A 8 1.35 7.43 -8.29
C LYS A 8 1.37 6.34 -9.35
N SER A 9 0.43 6.42 -10.28
CA SER A 9 0.48 5.67 -11.53
C SER A 9 0.25 6.65 -12.67
N GLU A 10 1.13 6.58 -13.67
CA GLU A 10 1.23 7.54 -14.77
C GLU A 10 1.24 9.01 -14.28
N ASN A 11 0.08 9.67 -14.29
CA ASN A 11 -0.08 11.09 -13.96
C ASN A 11 -1.04 11.34 -12.78
N SER A 12 -1.52 10.30 -12.11
CA SER A 12 -2.50 10.40 -11.03
C SER A 12 -1.94 9.87 -9.71
N ILE A 13 -2.19 10.63 -8.63
CA ILE A 13 -1.98 10.13 -7.26
C ILE A 13 -3.14 9.18 -6.96
N ILE A 14 -2.83 7.92 -6.69
CA ILE A 14 -3.84 6.88 -6.39
C ILE A 14 -3.93 6.62 -4.89
N ILE A 15 -2.83 6.78 -4.15
CA ILE A 15 -2.79 6.65 -2.69
C ILE A 15 -2.07 7.86 -2.11
N THR A 16 -2.73 8.53 -1.17
CA THR A 16 -2.19 9.64 -0.40
C THR A 16 -2.45 9.47 1.10
N PRO A 17 -1.53 9.90 1.98
CA PRO A 17 -1.79 10.01 3.42
C PRO A 17 -2.98 10.93 3.69
N MET A 18 -3.95 10.50 4.49
CA MET A 18 -5.07 11.38 4.89
C MET A 18 -4.76 12.14 6.19
N CYS A 19 -4.10 11.49 7.15
CA CYS A 19 -3.75 12.07 8.43
C CYS A 19 -2.54 11.34 9.05
N CYS A 20 -1.83 12.00 9.98
CA CYS A 20 -0.71 11.41 10.73
C CYS A 20 0.37 10.75 9.85
N GLY A 21 0.57 11.26 8.64
CA GLY A 21 1.59 10.76 7.73
C GLY A 21 2.96 10.85 8.39
N ASP A 22 3.64 9.71 8.49
CA ASP A 22 4.98 9.62 9.06
C ASP A 22 5.93 9.03 8.00
N ILE A 23 7.08 9.68 7.83
CA ILE A 23 8.16 9.25 6.93
C ILE A 23 9.08 8.23 7.62
N GLY A 24 8.95 8.03 8.94
CA GLY A 24 9.73 7.05 9.70
C GLY A 24 9.59 5.60 9.20
N ASN A 25 8.57 5.29 8.41
CA ASN A 25 8.26 3.94 7.92
C ASN A 25 8.86 3.59 6.55
N LEU A 26 9.78 4.41 6.00
CA LEU A 26 10.43 4.19 4.69
C LEU A 26 10.92 2.75 4.44
N ARG A 27 11.46 2.08 5.47
CA ARG A 27 11.94 0.70 5.35
C ARG A 27 10.85 -0.31 4.97
N GLU A 28 9.61 -0.09 5.38
CA GLU A 28 8.51 -0.99 5.01
C GLU A 28 8.11 -0.80 3.55
N TRP A 29 8.27 0.42 3.02
CA TRP A 29 8.08 0.71 1.61
C TRP A 29 9.14 0.03 0.73
N GLU A 30 10.41 0.07 1.14
CA GLU A 30 11.50 -0.60 0.41
C GLU A 30 11.30 -2.12 0.32
N LYS A 31 10.70 -2.73 1.36
CA LYS A 31 10.46 -4.17 1.43
C LYS A 31 9.24 -4.66 0.63
N ILE A 32 8.45 -3.76 0.03
CA ILE A 32 7.25 -4.16 -0.73
C ILE A 32 7.65 -5.15 -1.83
N LEU A 33 8.72 -4.88 -2.56
CA LEU A 33 9.19 -5.72 -3.65
C LEU A 33 10.01 -6.94 -3.20
N GLU A 34 10.39 -6.98 -1.93
CA GLU A 34 10.98 -8.15 -1.29
C GLU A 34 9.91 -9.04 -0.63
N SER A 35 8.64 -8.63 -0.66
CA SER A 35 7.56 -9.38 -0.02
C SER A 35 7.29 -10.71 -0.73
N GLN A 36 6.78 -11.66 0.05
CA GLN A 36 6.28 -12.92 -0.50
C GLN A 36 5.07 -12.66 -1.41
N ASN A 37 4.95 -13.45 -2.48
CA ASN A 37 3.82 -13.39 -3.38
C ASN A 37 2.56 -13.97 -2.73
N ASN A 38 1.41 -13.40 -3.11
CA ASN A 38 0.04 -13.74 -2.72
C ASN A 38 -0.26 -13.65 -1.22
N ILE A 39 0.54 -12.89 -0.47
CA ILE A 39 0.32 -12.65 0.96
C ILE A 39 0.05 -11.17 1.18
N TRP A 40 -1.10 -10.88 1.79
CA TRP A 40 -1.46 -9.52 2.20
C TRP A 40 -0.61 -9.06 3.37
N LYS A 41 -0.11 -7.83 3.26
CA LYS A 41 0.67 -7.14 4.27
C LYS A 41 0.11 -5.75 4.49
N GLN A 42 0.25 -5.25 5.71
CA GLN A 42 -0.10 -3.88 6.05
C GLN A 42 1.01 -2.93 5.64
N LEU A 43 0.63 -1.83 4.99
CA LEU A 43 1.52 -0.71 4.68
C LEU A 43 1.01 0.54 5.38
N TRP A 44 1.84 1.07 6.27
CA TRP A 44 1.56 2.32 6.93
C TRP A 44 1.85 3.49 5.99
N ILE A 45 0.81 4.25 5.69
CA ILE A 45 0.88 5.45 4.84
C ILE A 45 0.45 6.71 5.62
N GLY A 46 0.38 6.61 6.94
CA GLY A 46 -0.51 7.44 7.77
C GLY A 46 -1.81 6.71 8.06
N HIS A 47 -2.69 7.38 8.79
CA HIS A 47 -4.02 6.87 9.11
C HIS A 47 -5.07 7.49 8.17
N PRO A 48 -5.99 6.71 7.61
CA PRO A 48 -6.05 5.24 7.61
C PRO A 48 -4.93 4.60 6.76
N TRP A 49 -4.62 3.32 7.02
CA TRP A 49 -3.60 2.56 6.28
C TRP A 49 -4.21 1.75 5.15
N ILE A 50 -3.37 1.03 4.40
CA ILE A 50 -3.78 0.13 3.31
C ILE A 50 -3.12 -1.24 3.47
N PHE A 51 -3.65 -2.23 2.75
CA PHE A 51 -2.98 -3.50 2.54
C PHE A 51 -2.43 -3.58 1.13
N TYR A 52 -1.32 -4.29 0.98
CA TYR A 52 -0.73 -4.62 -0.30
C TYR A 52 -0.37 -6.10 -0.36
N ARG A 53 -0.32 -6.65 -1.58
CA ARG A 53 0.33 -7.93 -1.87
C ARG A 53 0.97 -7.90 -3.24
N ARG A 54 1.98 -8.72 -3.42
CA ARG A 54 2.52 -9.05 -4.75
C ARG A 54 1.74 -10.20 -5.35
N ALA A 55 1.29 -10.08 -6.58
CA ALA A 55 0.57 -11.15 -7.28
C ALA A 55 0.84 -11.07 -8.79
N ASN A 56 1.46 -12.12 -9.33
CA ASN A 56 1.67 -12.30 -10.78
C ASN A 56 2.37 -11.10 -11.47
N GLY A 57 3.37 -10.49 -10.83
CA GLY A 57 4.11 -9.34 -11.38
C GLY A 57 3.42 -7.99 -11.17
N PHE A 58 2.39 -7.94 -10.32
CA PHE A 58 1.70 -6.72 -9.92
C PHE A 58 1.72 -6.53 -8.41
N ILE A 59 1.69 -5.28 -7.97
CA ILE A 59 1.30 -4.88 -6.63
C ILE A 59 -0.21 -4.63 -6.62
N GLU A 60 -0.93 -5.44 -5.87
CA GLU A 60 -2.36 -5.27 -5.61
C GLU A 60 -2.53 -4.54 -4.28
N ILE A 61 -3.39 -3.53 -4.26
CA ILE A 61 -3.59 -2.61 -3.14
C ILE A 61 -5.07 -2.58 -2.78
N SER A 62 -5.38 -2.65 -1.49
CA SER A 62 -6.75 -2.54 -0.98
C SER A 62 -7.22 -1.08 -0.90
N ASN A 63 -8.50 -0.90 -0.60
CA ASN A 63 -8.97 0.39 -0.12
C ASN A 63 -8.37 0.71 1.26
N TYR A 64 -8.52 1.97 1.69
CA TYR A 64 -8.12 2.42 3.01
C TYR A 64 -8.90 1.71 4.11
N THR A 65 -8.23 1.46 5.23
CA THR A 65 -8.81 0.74 6.35
C THR A 65 -8.20 1.16 7.69
N GLU A 66 -9.00 0.99 8.74
CA GLU A 66 -8.61 1.12 10.15
C GLU A 66 -8.65 -0.23 10.87
N SER A 67 -9.01 -1.30 10.16
CA SER A 67 -9.09 -2.67 10.67
C SER A 67 -7.77 -3.40 10.44
N ASN A 68 -7.48 -4.41 11.27
CA ASN A 68 -6.30 -5.23 11.13
C ASN A 68 -6.51 -6.29 10.04
N LEU A 69 -5.42 -6.87 9.54
CA LEU A 69 -5.46 -7.95 8.55
C LEU A 69 -6.36 -9.12 8.98
N ASP A 70 -6.31 -9.49 10.26
CA ASP A 70 -7.07 -10.61 10.83
C ASP A 70 -8.59 -10.36 10.87
N ASP A 71 -9.03 -9.11 10.70
CA ASP A 71 -10.45 -8.74 10.69
C ASP A 71 -11.11 -9.01 9.31
N PHE A 72 -10.32 -9.33 8.28
CA PHE A 72 -10.81 -9.55 6.91
C PHE A 72 -10.86 -11.02 6.53
N ASN A 73 -12.04 -11.47 6.07
CA ASN A 73 -12.19 -12.78 5.43
C ASN A 73 -11.79 -12.77 3.94
N ASP A 74 -11.94 -11.62 3.28
CA ASP A 74 -11.54 -11.42 1.88
C ASP A 74 -11.21 -9.93 1.67
N ILE A 75 -9.96 -9.63 1.29
CA ILE A 75 -9.50 -8.26 1.02
C ILE A 75 -9.71 -7.98 -0.46
N GLN A 76 -10.53 -6.98 -0.76
CA GLN A 76 -10.78 -6.51 -2.13
C GLN A 76 -9.58 -5.73 -2.67
N VAL A 77 -9.27 -5.96 -3.94
CA VAL A 77 -8.27 -5.19 -4.67
C VAL A 77 -8.92 -3.94 -5.25
N GLU A 78 -8.49 -2.78 -4.78
CA GLU A 78 -8.93 -1.47 -5.29
C GLU A 78 -8.03 -1.01 -6.44
N TYR A 79 -6.71 -1.17 -6.28
CA TYR A 79 -5.73 -0.78 -7.29
C TYR A 79 -4.77 -1.92 -7.61
N LYS A 80 -4.28 -1.92 -8.85
CA LYS A 80 -3.32 -2.88 -9.35
C LYS A 80 -2.28 -2.17 -10.18
N LEU A 81 -1.01 -2.33 -9.81
CA LEU A 81 0.13 -1.65 -10.43
C LEU A 81 1.14 -2.69 -10.88
N PRO A 82 1.74 -2.57 -12.07
CA PRO A 82 2.89 -3.38 -12.43
C PRO A 82 4.02 -3.17 -11.42
N GLU A 83 4.73 -4.23 -11.04
CA GLU A 83 5.90 -4.10 -10.15
C GLU A 83 6.98 -3.17 -10.73
N GLU A 84 7.05 -3.07 -12.06
CA GLU A 84 7.96 -2.20 -12.81
C GLU A 84 7.64 -0.69 -12.64
N GLU A 85 6.39 -0.34 -12.34
CA GLU A 85 5.96 1.05 -12.12
C GLU A 85 6.10 1.51 -10.66
N PHE A 86 6.49 0.61 -9.76
CA PHE A 86 6.53 0.88 -8.32
C PHE A 86 7.83 1.59 -7.86
N PHE A 87 8.72 1.96 -8.79
CA PHE A 87 10.00 2.65 -8.53
C PHE A 87 10.12 4.00 -9.26
#